data_AF-A0A1F0CPB7-F1
#
_entry.id   AF-A0A1F0CPB7-F1
#
_cell.length_a   1.000
_cell.length_b   1.000
_cell.length_c   1.000
_cell.angle_alpha   90.00
_cell.angle_beta   90.00
_cell.angle_gamma   90.00
#
_symmetry.space_group_name_H-M   'P 1'
#
loop_
_entity.id
_entity.type
_entity.pdbx_description
1 polymer ?
#
loop_
_entity_poly.entity_id
_entity_poly.type
_entity_poly.pdbx_seq_one_letter_code
_entity_poly.pdbx_strand_id
1 'polypeptide(L)'
;MDGTDRLTYRDIAVITANPTPTSHLAALDSPEHYGWTTNTYLLAHIIDALNGANWQRSGQSNQKRPKPFPRPTTPQDPDHIPTGDEAGTITPEATPINELRQWLAATTKPRPSTT
;
A
#
# COMPACT_ATOMS: atom_id res chain seq x y z
N MET A 1 25.35 -0.80 17.18
CA MET A 1 25.48 0.66 17.34
C MET A 1 24.65 1.31 16.24
N ASP A 2 23.71 2.20 16.52
CA ASP A 2 23.32 3.36 15.67
C ASP A 2 24.51 4.27 15.32
N GLY A 3 25.73 3.82 15.58
CA GLY A 3 26.83 4.65 16.05
C GLY A 3 26.77 5.04 17.54
N THR A 4 25.64 4.92 18.27
CA THR A 4 25.46 5.60 19.57
C THR A 4 24.46 4.97 20.57
N ASP A 5 24.72 3.79 21.15
CA ASP A 5 24.09 3.14 22.33
C ASP A 5 22.56 3.22 22.64
N ARG A 6 21.74 3.97 21.90
CA ARG A 6 20.32 4.28 22.14
C ARG A 6 19.42 3.61 21.12
N LEU A 7 19.95 3.31 19.94
CA LEU A 7 19.21 2.69 18.85
C LEU A 7 20.13 1.64 18.18
N THR A 8 19.95 0.36 18.43
CA THR A 8 20.81 -0.63 17.76
C THR A 8 20.37 -0.84 16.31
N TYR A 9 21.26 -1.35 15.45
CA TYR A 9 20.88 -1.75 14.08
C TYR A 9 19.73 -2.76 14.07
N ARG A 10 19.64 -3.59 15.11
CA ARG A 10 18.52 -4.51 15.30
C ARG A 10 17.21 -3.76 15.53
N ASP A 11 17.23 -2.69 16.32
CA ASP A 11 16.04 -1.87 16.58
C ASP A 11 15.55 -1.18 15.31
N ILE A 12 16.48 -0.66 14.49
CA ILE A 12 16.16 -0.11 13.17
C ILE A 12 15.51 -1.19 12.28
N ALA A 13 16.08 -2.39 12.23
CA ALA A 13 15.51 -3.48 11.45
C ALA A 13 14.10 -3.86 11.92
N VAL A 14 13.85 -3.89 13.23
CA VAL A 14 12.51 -4.18 13.79
C VAL A 14 11.51 -3.07 13.45
N ILE A 15 11.90 -1.80 13.57
CA ILE A 15 11.03 -0.65 13.25
C ILE A 15 10.65 -0.65 11.76
N THR A 16 11.62 -0.86 10.88
CA THR A 16 11.38 -0.86 9.43
C THR A 16 10.57 -2.08 9.00
N ALA A 17 10.76 -3.24 9.64
CA ALA A 17 9.99 -4.45 9.33
C ALA A 17 8.55 -4.44 9.90
N ASN A 18 8.25 -3.57 10.87
CA ASN A 18 6.94 -3.53 11.54
C ASN A 18 6.43 -2.08 11.64
N PRO A 19 6.24 -1.38 10.52
CA PRO A 19 5.71 -0.02 10.54
C PRO A 19 4.27 -0.03 11.06
N THR A 20 3.91 0.95 11.89
CA THR A 20 2.49 1.12 12.25
C THR A 20 1.70 1.57 11.02
N PRO A 21 0.43 1.17 10.84
CA PRO A 21 -0.36 1.48 9.63
C PRO A 21 -0.56 2.98 9.36
N THR A 22 -0.34 3.82 10.39
CA THR A 22 -0.44 5.28 10.31
C THR A 22 0.92 5.96 10.22
N SER A 23 2.03 5.21 10.22
CA SER A 23 3.37 5.77 10.11
C SER A 23 3.69 6.19 8.67
N HIS A 24 4.55 7.20 8.52
CA HIS A 24 5.06 7.58 7.19
C HIS A 24 5.86 6.46 6.52
N LEU A 25 6.43 5.51 7.28
CA LEU A 25 7.08 4.33 6.71
C LEU A 25 6.06 3.42 6.02
N ALA A 26 4.89 3.20 6.62
CA ALA A 26 3.81 2.46 5.97
C ALA A 26 3.29 3.18 4.71
N ALA A 27 3.30 4.52 4.68
CA ALA A 27 2.93 5.30 3.50
C ALA A 27 3.88 5.08 2.30
N LEU A 28 5.16 4.79 2.58
CA LEU A 28 6.16 4.54 1.55
C LEU A 28 6.15 3.09 1.07
N ASP A 29 5.94 2.14 1.98
CA ASP A 29 5.99 0.70 1.70
C ASP A 29 4.69 0.18 1.07
N SER A 30 3.53 0.68 1.53
CA SER A 30 2.21 0.26 1.05
C SER A 30 1.26 1.46 0.99
N PRO A 31 1.43 2.36 0.00
CA PRO A 31 0.69 3.61 -0.11
C PRO A 31 -0.83 3.40 -0.18
N GLU A 32 -1.28 2.31 -0.78
CA GLU A 32 -2.69 1.93 -0.89
C GLU A 32 -3.32 1.57 0.47
N HIS A 33 -2.53 1.05 1.41
CA HIS A 33 -2.98 0.66 2.74
C HIS A 33 -2.81 1.77 3.78
N TYR A 34 -2.18 2.88 3.43
CA TYR A 34 -1.93 3.98 4.35
C TYR A 34 -3.24 4.56 4.90
N GLY A 35 -3.35 4.62 6.23
CA GLY A 35 -4.56 5.11 6.92
C GLY A 35 -5.72 4.09 7.00
N TRP A 36 -5.59 2.91 6.39
CA TRP A 36 -6.54 1.81 6.54
C TRP A 36 -6.27 1.03 7.82
N THR A 37 -6.64 1.63 8.94
CA THR A 37 -6.66 0.97 10.24
C THR A 37 -7.89 0.07 10.37
N THR A 38 -7.91 -0.80 11.39
CA THR A 38 -9.09 -1.63 11.73
C THR A 38 -10.36 -0.79 11.84
N ASN A 39 -10.28 0.41 12.43
CA ASN A 39 -11.42 1.32 12.53
C ASN A 39 -11.93 1.76 11.16
N THR A 40 -11.03 2.09 10.23
CA THR A 40 -11.38 2.47 8.85
C THR A 40 -12.11 1.33 8.13
N TYR A 41 -11.65 0.09 8.29
CA TYR A 41 -12.33 -1.09 7.75
C TYR A 41 -13.72 -1.29 8.35
N LEU A 42 -13.86 -1.15 9.67
CA LEU A 42 -15.15 -1.27 10.36
C LEU A 42 -16.13 -0.18 9.91
N LEU A 43 -15.66 1.06 9.75
CA LEU A 43 -16.48 2.15 9.23
C LEU A 43 -16.93 1.90 7.80
N ALA A 44 -16.04 1.42 6.93
CA ALA A 44 -16.41 1.02 5.58
C ALA A 44 -17.50 -0.06 5.58
N HIS A 45 -17.40 -1.07 6.46
CA HIS A 45 -18.45 -2.09 6.62
C HIS A 45 -19.78 -1.51 7.09
N ILE A 46 -19.76 -0.55 8.01
CA ILE A 46 -20.97 0.13 8.47
C ILE A 46 -21.63 0.90 7.33
N ILE A 47 -20.85 1.64 6.54
CA ILE A 47 -21.34 2.37 5.36
C ILE A 47 -21.99 1.39 4.36
N ASP A 48 -21.34 0.27 4.06
CA ASP A 48 -21.85 -0.76 3.16
C ASP A 48 -23.18 -1.35 3.65
N ALA A 49 -23.28 -1.65 4.95
CA ALA A 49 -24.48 -2.20 5.57
C ALA A 49 -25.63 -1.18 5.53
N LEU A 50 -25.35 0.09 5.84
CA LEU A 50 -26.35 1.17 5.79
C LEU A 50 -26.86 1.40 4.38
N ASN A 51 -25.96 1.45 3.39
CA ASN A 51 -26.33 1.61 1.98
C ASN A 51 -27.19 0.43 1.51
N GLY A 52 -26.81 -0.80 1.87
CA GLY A 52 -27.60 -2.00 1.57
C GLY A 52 -28.98 -1.98 2.21
N ALA A 53 -29.08 -1.62 3.49
CA ALA A 53 -30.36 -1.53 4.20
C ALA A 53 -31.26 -0.41 3.63
N ASN A 54 -30.69 0.72 3.24
CA ASN A 54 -31.42 1.82 2.62
C ASN A 54 -31.92 1.44 1.22
N TRP A 55 -31.11 0.73 0.44
CA TRP A 55 -31.52 0.18 -0.85
C TRP A 55 -32.66 -0.84 -0.70
N GLN A 56 -32.58 -1.76 0.27
CA GLN A 56 -33.68 -2.69 0.55
C GLN A 56 -34.98 -1.97 0.92
N ARG A 57 -34.88 -0.86 1.64
CA ARG A 57 -36.04 -0.04 2.06
C ARG A 57 -36.56 0.91 0.99
N SER A 58 -35.82 1.14 -0.12
CA SER A 58 -36.23 2.11 -1.13
C SER A 58 -37.44 1.67 -1.96
N GLY A 59 -37.80 0.38 -1.92
CA GLY A 59 -38.99 -0.16 -2.59
C GLY A 59 -38.95 -0.12 -4.12
N GLN A 60 -37.83 0.29 -4.71
CA GLN A 60 -37.66 0.38 -6.16
C GLN A 60 -37.03 -0.89 -6.71
N SER A 61 -37.84 -1.71 -7.38
CA SER A 61 -37.41 -2.99 -7.98
C SER A 61 -36.31 -2.84 -9.05
N ASN A 62 -36.22 -1.67 -9.69
CA ASN A 62 -35.26 -1.41 -10.77
C ASN A 62 -33.99 -0.67 -10.31
N GLN A 63 -33.84 -0.43 -9.00
CA GLN A 63 -32.69 0.31 -8.49
C GLN A 63 -31.49 -0.62 -8.34
N LYS A 64 -30.35 -0.26 -8.92
CA LYS A 64 -29.12 -1.05 -8.82
C LYS A 64 -28.64 -1.09 -7.36
N ARG A 65 -28.23 -2.27 -6.89
CA ARG A 65 -27.63 -2.44 -5.57
C ARG A 65 -26.37 -1.54 -5.47
N PRO A 66 -26.19 -0.80 -4.37
CA PRO A 66 -25.02 0.04 -4.19
C PRO A 66 -23.74 -0.82 -4.19
N LYS A 67 -22.69 -0.29 -4.84
CA LYS A 67 -21.36 -0.90 -4.81
C LYS A 67 -20.76 -0.73 -3.40
N PRO A 68 -19.95 -1.70 -2.92
CA PRO A 68 -19.21 -1.53 -1.68
C PRO A 68 -18.29 -0.31 -1.73
N PHE A 69 -18.03 0.28 -0.57
CA PHE A 69 -17.04 1.33 -0.41
C PHE A 69 -15.67 0.82 -0.88
N PRO A 70 -14.92 1.60 -1.69
CA PRO A 70 -13.64 1.15 -2.24
C PRO A 70 -12.64 0.89 -1.11
N ARG A 71 -11.97 -0.28 -1.17
CA ARG A 71 -10.98 -0.74 -0.20
C ARG A 71 -9.67 -1.07 -0.92
N PRO A 72 -8.51 -0.99 -0.26
CA PRO A 72 -7.20 -1.20 -0.90
C PRO A 72 -7.04 -2.59 -1.51
N THR A 73 -7.63 -3.60 -0.88
CA THR A 73 -7.57 -5.00 -1.34
C THR A 73 -8.63 -5.36 -2.38
N THR A 74 -9.55 -4.45 -2.70
CA THR A 74 -10.62 -4.74 -3.66
C THR A 74 -10.22 -4.17 -5.02
N PRO A 75 -10.04 -5.01 -6.05
CA PRO A 75 -9.85 -4.53 -7.42
C PRO A 75 -10.94 -3.51 -7.73
N GLN A 76 -10.55 -2.31 -8.18
CA GLN A 76 -11.48 -1.19 -8.34
C GLN A 76 -12.54 -1.44 -9.43
N ASP A 77 -12.37 -2.51 -10.21
CA ASP A 77 -13.29 -3.00 -11.20
C ASP A 77 -13.53 -4.51 -10.98
N PRO A 78 -14.77 -4.95 -10.69
CA PRO A 78 -15.08 -6.37 -10.49
C PRO A 78 -14.84 -7.23 -11.74
N ASP A 79 -14.70 -6.62 -12.92
CA ASP A 79 -14.36 -7.29 -14.18
C ASP A 79 -12.85 -7.25 -14.49
N HIS A 80 -12.06 -6.54 -13.69
CA HIS A 80 -10.62 -6.43 -13.84
C HIS A 80 -9.91 -7.47 -12.96
N ILE A 81 -9.65 -8.64 -13.55
CA ILE A 81 -8.67 -9.59 -13.01
C ILE A 81 -7.29 -9.00 -13.32
N PRO A 82 -6.48 -8.60 -12.33
CA PRO A 82 -5.11 -8.21 -12.60
C PRO A 82 -4.41 -9.43 -13.22
N THR A 83 -4.08 -9.33 -14.50
CA THR A 83 -3.20 -10.31 -15.14
C THR A 83 -1.81 -10.09 -14.52
N GLY A 84 -1.02 -11.17 -14.36
CA GLY A 84 0.14 -11.25 -13.45
C GLY A 84 1.29 -10.24 -13.70
N ASP A 85 1.11 -9.38 -14.68
CA ASP A 85 1.91 -8.25 -15.10
C ASP A 85 1.62 -6.95 -14.31
N GLU A 86 0.48 -6.85 -13.60
CA GLU A 86 0.12 -5.66 -12.80
C GLU A 86 0.27 -5.83 -11.28
N ALA A 87 0.23 -7.07 -10.79
CA ALA A 87 0.75 -7.37 -9.47
C ALA A 87 2.26 -7.42 -9.63
N GLY A 88 2.98 -6.43 -9.12
CA GLY A 88 4.45 -6.35 -9.13
C GLY A 88 5.07 -7.61 -8.54
N THR A 89 5.13 -8.66 -9.36
CA THR A 89 5.72 -9.93 -9.03
C THR A 89 7.20 -9.65 -9.07
N ILE A 90 7.82 -9.57 -7.90
CA ILE A 90 9.26 -9.54 -7.78
C ILE A 90 9.73 -10.90 -8.28
N THR A 91 9.95 -11.03 -9.58
CA THR A 91 10.63 -12.18 -10.14
C THR A 91 12.04 -12.17 -9.55
N PRO A 92 12.48 -13.22 -8.85
CA PRO A 92 13.85 -13.30 -8.36
C PRO A 92 14.76 -13.63 -9.54
N GLU A 93 14.88 -12.69 -10.47
CA GLU A 93 15.90 -12.74 -11.49
C GLU A 93 17.20 -12.29 -10.84
N ALA A 94 18.20 -13.17 -10.85
CA ALA A 94 19.51 -12.87 -10.28
C ALA A 94 20.16 -11.76 -11.11
N THR A 95 20.13 -10.53 -10.61
CA THR A 95 20.86 -9.42 -11.22
C THR A 95 22.36 -9.65 -11.01
N PRO A 96 23.17 -9.76 -12.07
CA PRO A 96 24.60 -9.97 -11.93
C PRO A 96 25.25 -8.72 -11.30
N ILE A 97 26.27 -8.96 -10.46
CA ILE A 97 26.84 -7.94 -9.54
C ILE A 97 27.37 -6.68 -10.25
N ASN A 98 27.72 -6.80 -11.54
CA ASN A 98 28.17 -5.70 -12.38
C ASN A 98 27.02 -4.74 -12.76
N GLU A 99 25.85 -5.27 -13.09
CA GLU A 99 24.66 -4.47 -13.42
C GLU A 99 24.12 -3.74 -12.19
N LEU A 100 24.08 -4.43 -11.04
CA LEU A 100 23.70 -3.80 -9.77
C LEU A 100 24.63 -2.62 -9.41
N ARG A 101 25.94 -2.78 -9.61
CA ARG A 101 26.93 -1.71 -9.38
C ARG A 101 26.74 -0.52 -10.32
N GLN A 102 26.38 -0.77 -11.59
CA GLN A 102 26.15 0.27 -12.57
C GLN A 102 24.91 1.09 -12.24
N TRP A 103 23.83 0.43 -11.81
CA TRP A 103 22.61 1.10 -11.36
C TRP A 103 22.84 1.95 -10.10
N LEU A 104 23.52 1.39 -9.09
CA LEU A 104 23.86 2.13 -7.88
C LEU A 104 24.77 3.33 -8.19
N ALA A 105 25.74 3.18 -9.09
CA ALA A 105 26.58 4.29 -9.53
C ALA A 105 25.78 5.39 -10.24
N ALA A 106 24.79 5.04 -11.07
CA ALA A 106 23.94 6.00 -11.77
C ALA A 106 23.08 6.87 -10.82
N THR A 107 22.61 6.30 -9.71
CA THR A 107 21.82 7.04 -8.70
C THR A 107 22.66 8.00 -7.85
N THR A 108 23.99 7.82 -7.82
CA THR A 108 24.91 8.65 -7.02
C THR A 108 25.37 9.93 -7.70
N LYS A 109 24.93 10.25 -8.94
CA LYS A 109 25.32 11.51 -9.59
C LYS A 109 24.67 12.70 -8.86
N PRO A 110 25.43 13.56 -8.16
CA PRO A 110 24.84 14.69 -7.44
C PRO A 110 24.26 15.71 -8.43
N ARG A 111 23.07 16.25 -8.10
CA ARG A 111 22.45 17.37 -8.82
C ARG A 111 23.42 18.56 -8.78
N PRO A 112 23.78 19.18 -9.93
CA PRO A 112 24.71 20.30 -9.94
C PRO A 112 24.11 21.46 -9.14
N SER A 113 24.89 21.98 -8.18
CA SER A 113 24.56 23.16 -7.40
C SER A 113 24.50 24.37 -8.34
N THR A 114 23.32 24.96 -8.51
CA THR A 114 23.17 26.24 -9.19
C THR A 114 23.67 27.34 -8.24
N THR A 115 24.77 27.99 -8.62
CA THR A 115 25.22 29.28 -8.07
C THR A 115 24.39 30.41 -8.67
#